data_AF-A0A2E9WMR4-F1
#
_entry.id   AF-A0A2E9WMR4-F1
#
_cell.length_a   1.000
_cell.length_b   1.000
_cell.length_c   1.000
_cell.angle_alpha   90.00
_cell.angle_beta   90.00
_cell.angle_gamma   90.00
#
_symmetry.space_group_name_H-M   'P 1'
#
loop_
_entity.id
_entity.type
_entity.pdbx_description
1 polymer ?
#
loop_
_entity_poly.entity_id
_entity_poly.type
_entity_poly.pdbx_seq_one_letter_code
_entity_poly.pdbx_strand_id
1 'polypeptide(L)'
;MGTRLHLYLAALFGLGLVVYPLCSEPRQAGVSTLIWLSLWAAPAGALASRVGLVGWVVPVGWLLALTPVIAGQLPGLEGVRFEWFYGALALGGLFGVGWGAGRASVPCSVTTAAVLLIVGLLLAALPSLGGLGGIAPWSPAMAACFLDFSPASLVLESAGIDWMRHPAVYGPAGADSIDPLLRLPWVGMWAGPGALLLGCLTSWMGIQCRARSAA
;
A
#
# COMPACT_ATOMS: atom_id res chain seq x y z
N MET A 1 -14.29 26.77 6.47
CA MET A 1 -14.15 25.53 5.68
C MET A 1 -13.05 24.57 6.17
N GLY A 2 -12.03 25.02 6.92
CA GLY A 2 -10.90 24.18 7.34
C GLY A 2 -11.21 23.04 8.32
N THR A 3 -12.09 23.24 9.31
CA THR A 3 -12.34 22.26 10.39
C THR A 3 -13.06 20.99 9.95
N ARG A 4 -13.92 21.06 8.92
CA ARG A 4 -14.66 19.90 8.41
C ARG A 4 -13.76 18.93 7.64
N LEU A 5 -12.77 19.42 6.90
CA LEU A 5 -11.83 18.58 6.15
C LEU A 5 -10.96 17.72 7.08
N HIS A 6 -10.52 18.28 8.20
CA HIS A 6 -9.72 17.56 9.21
C HIS A 6 -10.55 16.49 9.91
N LEU A 7 -11.84 16.74 10.16
CA LEU A 7 -12.78 15.75 10.67
C LEU A 7 -13.08 14.63 9.67
N TYR A 8 -13.18 14.93 8.36
CA TYR A 8 -13.36 13.89 7.33
C TYR A 8 -12.10 13.03 7.15
N LEU A 9 -10.91 13.63 7.19
CA LEU A 9 -9.65 12.91 7.15
C LEU A 9 -9.46 12.04 8.40
N ALA A 10 -9.71 12.58 9.59
CA ALA A 10 -9.67 11.84 10.84
C ALA A 10 -10.75 10.75 10.91
N ALA A 11 -11.94 10.99 10.35
CA ALA A 11 -13.02 10.00 10.27
C ALA A 11 -12.75 8.93 9.21
N LEU A 12 -12.12 9.23 8.07
CA LEU A 12 -11.69 8.24 7.08
C LEU A 12 -10.47 7.44 7.56
N PHE A 13 -9.55 8.08 8.28
CA PHE A 13 -8.47 7.40 9.03
C PHE A 13 -9.02 6.50 10.12
N GLY A 14 -9.97 7.02 10.90
CA GLY A 14 -10.64 6.30 11.96
C GLY A 14 -11.45 5.14 11.41
N LEU A 15 -12.28 5.35 10.38
CA LEU A 15 -13.02 4.28 9.69
C LEU A 15 -12.10 3.26 9.05
N GLY A 16 -11.01 3.72 8.46
CA GLY A 16 -9.95 2.87 7.96
C GLY A 16 -9.43 1.93 9.06
N LEU A 17 -8.94 2.51 10.17
CA LEU A 17 -8.44 1.77 11.33
C LEU A 17 -9.52 0.91 12.01
N VAL A 18 -10.80 1.26 11.88
CA VAL A 18 -11.94 0.54 12.47
C VAL A 18 -12.41 -0.62 11.60
N VAL A 19 -12.21 -0.60 10.28
CA VAL A 19 -12.47 -1.76 9.38
C VAL A 19 -11.27 -2.73 9.42
N TYR A 20 -10.74 -2.94 10.60
CA TYR A 20 -9.73 -3.94 10.89
C TYR A 20 -10.42 -5.31 10.95
N PRO A 21 -9.99 -6.32 10.17
CA PRO A 21 -10.43 -7.67 10.45
C PRO A 21 -9.83 -8.07 11.80
N LEU A 22 -10.68 -8.23 12.81
CA LEU A 22 -10.35 -8.78 14.11
C LEU A 22 -9.86 -10.23 13.94
N CYS A 23 -8.59 -10.42 13.59
CA CYS A 23 -7.93 -11.71 13.69
C CYS A 23 -7.60 -11.96 15.16
N SER A 24 -8.06 -13.09 15.70
CA SER A 24 -7.80 -13.52 17.09
C SER A 24 -6.34 -13.93 17.31
N GLU A 25 -5.58 -14.21 16.24
CA GLU A 25 -4.16 -14.57 16.30
C GLU A 25 -3.23 -13.37 16.03
N PRO A 26 -2.28 -13.05 16.93
CA PRO A 26 -1.36 -11.91 16.81
C PRO A 26 -0.52 -11.90 15.51
N ARG A 27 -0.12 -13.06 15.00
CA ARG A 27 0.63 -13.18 13.72
C ARG A 27 -0.23 -12.77 12.52
N GLN A 28 -1.46 -13.26 12.49
CA GLN A 28 -2.42 -12.93 11.42
C GLN A 28 -2.85 -11.47 11.50
N ALA A 29 -2.95 -10.92 12.71
CA ALA A 29 -3.20 -9.50 12.95
C ALA A 29 -2.12 -8.62 12.32
N GLY A 30 -0.83 -8.95 12.47
CA GLY A 30 0.27 -8.20 11.86
C GLY A 30 0.22 -8.18 10.32
N VAL A 31 -0.01 -9.33 9.69
CA VAL A 31 -0.12 -9.43 8.22
C VAL A 31 -1.35 -8.69 7.69
N SER A 32 -2.52 -8.87 8.31
CA SER A 32 -3.74 -8.16 7.95
C SER A 32 -3.60 -6.65 8.11
N THR A 33 -2.88 -6.18 9.14
CA THR A 33 -2.55 -4.76 9.32
C THR A 33 -1.76 -4.22 8.13
N LEU A 34 -0.72 -4.94 7.70
CA LEU A 34 0.13 -4.50 6.60
C LEU A 34 -0.61 -4.50 5.26
N ILE A 35 -1.45 -5.51 5.00
CA ILE A 35 -2.35 -5.52 3.84
C ILE A 35 -3.25 -4.29 3.89
N TRP A 36 -3.92 -4.07 5.01
CA TRP A 36 -4.82 -2.94 5.19
C TRP A 36 -4.12 -1.58 4.99
N LEU A 37 -2.96 -1.39 5.61
CA LEU A 37 -2.13 -0.19 5.45
C LEU A 37 -1.68 0.00 4.00
N SER A 38 -1.31 -1.08 3.30
CA SER A 38 -0.87 -1.01 1.90
C SER A 38 -1.97 -0.51 0.96
N LEU A 39 -3.21 -0.94 1.20
CA LEU A 39 -4.40 -0.53 0.44
C LEU A 39 -4.75 0.94 0.70
N TRP A 40 -4.56 1.40 1.93
CA TRP A 40 -4.93 2.75 2.34
C TRP A 40 -3.84 3.80 2.14
N ALA A 41 -2.57 3.41 1.99
CA ALA A 41 -1.46 4.34 1.88
C ALA A 41 -1.67 5.38 0.75
N ALA A 42 -1.91 4.94 -0.48
CA ALA A 42 -2.12 5.84 -1.62
C ALA A 42 -3.44 6.65 -1.52
N PRO A 43 -4.60 6.06 -1.20
CA PRO A 43 -5.83 6.83 -0.93
C PRO A 43 -5.66 7.89 0.16
N ALA A 44 -5.00 7.56 1.27
CA ALA A 44 -4.72 8.50 2.35
C ALA A 44 -3.83 9.66 1.87
N GLY A 45 -2.80 9.35 1.08
CA GLY A 45 -1.97 10.36 0.41
C GLY A 45 -2.80 11.30 -0.45
N ALA A 46 -3.66 10.75 -1.31
CA ALA A 46 -4.51 11.54 -2.20
C ALA A 46 -5.47 12.46 -1.44
N LEU A 47 -6.06 12.01 -0.34
CA LEU A 47 -6.89 12.86 0.52
C LEU A 47 -6.06 13.95 1.23
N ALA A 48 -4.87 13.60 1.71
CA ALA A 48 -3.94 14.52 2.37
C ALA A 48 -3.31 15.57 1.44
N SER A 49 -3.39 15.37 0.12
CA SER A 49 -2.88 16.30 -0.91
C SER A 49 -3.38 17.75 -0.76
N ARG A 50 -4.53 17.95 -0.11
CA ARG A 50 -5.18 19.26 0.06
C ARG A 50 -4.71 20.04 1.30
N VAL A 51 -3.90 19.44 2.18
CA VAL A 51 -3.54 20.00 3.49
C VAL A 51 -2.34 20.97 3.42
N GLY A 52 -1.85 21.31 2.23
CA GLY A 52 -0.81 22.35 2.06
C GLY A 52 0.61 21.95 2.46
N LEU A 53 0.84 20.67 2.76
CA LEU A 53 2.16 20.14 3.15
C LEU A 53 3.18 20.10 2.00
N VAL A 54 4.47 20.07 2.34
CA VAL A 54 5.61 20.02 1.41
C VAL A 54 5.90 18.57 1.00
N GLY A 55 5.99 18.29 -0.30
CA GLY A 55 5.80 16.96 -0.90
C GLY A 55 6.73 15.83 -0.44
N TRP A 56 7.98 16.10 -0.04
CA TRP A 56 8.89 15.06 0.45
C TRP A 56 8.82 14.86 1.97
N VAL A 57 8.32 15.86 2.72
CA VAL A 57 8.10 15.75 4.17
C VAL A 57 6.94 14.81 4.47
N VAL A 58 5.97 14.69 3.54
CA VAL A 58 4.73 13.95 3.79
C VAL A 58 4.96 12.43 3.84
N PRO A 59 5.68 11.79 2.88
CA PRO A 59 6.03 10.37 2.97
C PRO A 59 6.82 10.01 4.24
N VAL A 60 7.76 10.87 4.63
CA VAL A 60 8.61 10.68 5.82
C VAL A 60 7.82 10.88 7.10
N GLY A 61 6.99 11.92 7.19
CA GLY A 61 6.11 12.17 8.33
C GLY A 61 5.05 11.08 8.50
N TRP A 62 4.52 10.56 7.40
CA TRP A 62 3.64 9.40 7.38
C TRP A 62 4.30 8.16 7.96
N LEU A 63 5.53 7.87 7.52
CA LEU A 63 6.34 6.77 8.02
C LEU A 63 6.61 6.88 9.52
N LEU A 64 6.99 8.07 9.99
CA LEU A 64 7.21 8.34 11.42
C LEU A 64 5.92 8.19 12.23
N ALA A 65 4.76 8.58 11.70
CA ALA A 65 3.47 8.43 12.36
C ALA A 65 3.01 6.97 12.47
N LEU A 66 3.36 6.13 11.49
CA LEU A 66 3.03 4.70 11.52
C LEU A 66 4.01 3.85 12.33
N THR A 67 5.22 4.35 12.59
CA THR A 67 6.27 3.60 13.30
C THR A 67 5.81 3.07 14.67
N PRO A 68 5.10 3.84 15.53
CA PRO A 68 4.60 3.34 16.82
C PRO A 68 3.51 2.27 16.66
N VAL A 69 2.65 2.40 15.63
CA VAL A 69 1.58 1.45 15.34
C VAL A 69 2.16 0.12 14.90
N ILE A 70 3.16 0.16 14.00
CA ILE A 70 3.88 -1.02 13.53
C ILE A 70 4.68 -1.65 14.68
N ALA A 71 5.35 -0.82 15.50
CA ALA A 71 6.11 -1.29 16.65
C ALA A 71 5.23 -1.97 17.72
N GLY A 72 4.01 -1.49 17.94
CA GLY A 72 3.05 -2.10 18.87
C GLY A 72 2.54 -3.48 18.46
N GLN A 73 2.66 -3.84 17.17
CA GLN A 73 2.27 -5.16 16.64
C GLN A 73 3.42 -6.18 16.65
N LEU A 74 4.64 -5.77 17.04
CA LEU A 74 5.84 -6.62 17.09
C LEU A 74 5.77 -7.84 18.02
N PRO A 75 5.04 -7.85 19.17
CA PRO A 75 4.98 -9.02 20.04
C PRO A 75 4.38 -10.27 19.37
N GLY A 76 3.57 -10.10 18.32
CA GLY A 76 3.03 -11.21 17.53
C GLY A 76 4.03 -11.82 16.54
N LEU A 77 5.19 -11.19 16.31
CA LEU A 77 6.08 -11.48 15.18
C LEU A 77 7.47 -12.02 15.61
N GLU A 78 7.61 -12.44 16.87
CA GLU A 78 8.83 -13.05 17.38
C GLU A 78 9.24 -14.29 16.55
N GLY A 79 10.47 -14.26 16.02
CA GLY A 79 11.08 -15.36 15.26
C GLY A 79 11.26 -15.12 13.75
N VAL A 80 10.64 -14.07 13.19
CA VAL A 80 10.86 -13.68 11.78
C VAL A 80 11.84 -12.51 11.76
N ARG A 81 12.93 -12.61 10.99
CA ARG A 81 13.85 -11.47 10.73
C ARG A 81 13.11 -10.44 9.87
N PHE A 82 12.21 -9.70 10.49
CA PHE A 82 11.37 -8.73 9.82
C PHE A 82 12.21 -7.54 9.39
N GLU A 83 12.30 -7.35 8.08
CA GLU A 83 12.83 -6.11 7.51
C GLU A 83 11.72 -5.04 7.47
N TRP A 84 10.95 -4.93 8.57
CA TRP A 84 9.76 -4.08 8.70
C TRP A 84 10.02 -2.63 8.28
N PHE A 85 11.25 -2.17 8.48
CA PHE A 85 11.71 -0.86 8.08
C PHE A 85 11.52 -0.64 6.57
N TYR A 86 11.88 -1.61 5.72
CA TYR A 86 11.69 -1.49 4.28
C TYR A 86 10.22 -1.57 3.87
N GLY A 87 9.41 -2.39 4.55
CA GLY A 87 7.95 -2.36 4.40
C GLY A 87 7.34 -1.00 4.75
N ALA A 88 7.84 -0.35 5.80
CA ALA A 88 7.44 1.00 6.18
C ALA A 88 7.85 2.03 5.11
N LEU A 89 9.05 1.92 4.53
CA LEU A 89 9.48 2.77 3.40
C LEU A 89 8.56 2.60 2.19
N ALA A 90 8.15 1.37 1.87
CA ALA A 90 7.18 1.11 0.82
C ALA A 90 5.81 1.77 1.09
N LEU A 91 5.32 1.71 2.33
CA LEU A 91 4.11 2.43 2.75
C LEU A 91 4.24 3.95 2.61
N GLY A 92 5.40 4.52 2.99
CA GLY A 92 5.75 5.91 2.74
C GLY A 92 5.70 6.27 1.25
N GLY A 93 6.27 5.41 0.42
CA GLY A 93 6.27 5.53 -1.04
C GLY A 93 4.86 5.57 -1.63
N LEU A 94 4.03 4.57 -1.31
CA LEU A 94 2.64 4.49 -1.78
C LEU A 94 1.84 5.73 -1.35
N PHE A 95 2.03 6.19 -0.12
CA PHE A 95 1.43 7.43 0.36
C PHE A 95 1.88 8.63 -0.50
N GLY A 96 3.17 8.76 -0.78
CA GLY A 96 3.70 9.82 -1.64
C GLY A 96 3.12 9.79 -3.06
N VAL A 97 2.99 8.60 -3.65
CA VAL A 97 2.34 8.43 -4.96
C VAL A 97 0.91 8.95 -4.94
N GLY A 98 0.14 8.54 -3.94
CA GLY A 98 -1.23 9.03 -3.76
C GLY A 98 -1.31 10.53 -3.57
N TRP A 99 -0.42 11.09 -2.76
CA TRP A 99 -0.35 12.53 -2.48
C TRP A 99 -0.03 13.34 -3.75
N GLY A 100 0.97 12.92 -4.51
CA GLY A 100 1.34 13.52 -5.79
C GLY A 100 0.19 13.46 -6.80
N ALA A 101 -0.46 12.31 -6.93
CA ALA A 101 -1.61 12.13 -7.80
C ALA A 101 -2.80 13.02 -7.40
N GLY A 102 -3.12 13.09 -6.09
CA GLY A 102 -4.19 13.95 -5.57
C GLY A 102 -3.91 15.45 -5.73
N ARG A 103 -2.63 15.84 -5.72
CA ARG A 103 -2.16 17.21 -6.02
C ARG A 103 -2.30 17.57 -7.49
N ALA A 104 -1.94 16.65 -8.38
CA ALA A 104 -2.01 16.83 -9.83
C ALA A 104 -3.45 16.78 -10.37
N SER A 105 -4.33 16.02 -9.72
CA SER A 105 -5.72 15.85 -10.14
C SER A 105 -6.58 17.06 -9.80
N VAL A 106 -7.20 17.67 -10.81
CA VAL A 106 -8.24 18.70 -10.66
C VAL A 106 -9.57 18.11 -11.18
N PRO A 107 -10.71 18.19 -10.43
CA PRO A 107 -10.91 18.96 -9.20
C PRO A 107 -11.00 18.14 -7.89
N CYS A 108 -11.18 16.81 -7.91
CA CYS A 108 -11.63 16.08 -6.72
C CYS A 108 -10.61 15.06 -6.19
N SER A 109 -9.90 15.40 -5.10
CA SER A 109 -8.99 14.46 -4.40
C SER A 109 -9.72 13.24 -3.84
N VAL A 110 -11.01 13.35 -3.55
CA VAL A 110 -11.85 12.23 -3.10
C VAL A 110 -12.03 11.21 -4.23
N THR A 111 -12.27 11.68 -5.47
CA THR A 111 -12.36 10.80 -6.63
C THR A 111 -11.04 10.09 -6.88
N THR A 112 -9.91 10.81 -6.82
CA THR A 112 -8.58 10.20 -6.94
C THR A 112 -8.35 9.14 -5.86
N ALA A 113 -8.69 9.43 -4.59
CA ALA A 113 -8.56 8.47 -3.50
C ALA A 113 -9.44 7.23 -3.68
N ALA A 114 -10.70 7.41 -4.12
CA ALA A 114 -11.61 6.31 -4.42
C ALA A 114 -11.09 5.42 -5.56
N VAL A 115 -10.59 6.03 -6.63
CA VAL A 115 -9.97 5.29 -7.76
C VAL A 115 -8.75 4.52 -7.28
N LEU A 116 -7.84 5.15 -6.53
CA LEU A 116 -6.66 4.48 -5.98
C LEU A 116 -7.02 3.33 -5.04
N LEU A 117 -8.08 3.48 -4.25
CA LEU A 117 -8.56 2.42 -3.36
C LEU A 117 -9.12 1.24 -4.17
N ILE A 118 -9.97 1.51 -5.17
CA ILE A 118 -10.55 0.48 -6.04
C ILE A 118 -9.45 -0.25 -6.81
N VAL A 119 -8.51 0.49 -7.40
CA VAL A 119 -7.37 -0.09 -8.13
C VAL A 119 -6.50 -0.92 -7.19
N GLY A 120 -6.18 -0.42 -5.99
CA GLY A 120 -5.40 -1.15 -4.99
C GLY A 120 -6.08 -2.43 -4.53
N LEU A 121 -7.40 -2.39 -4.28
CA LEU A 121 -8.21 -3.55 -3.93
C LEU A 121 -8.23 -4.58 -5.06
N LEU A 122 -8.43 -4.13 -6.31
CA LEU A 122 -8.41 -5.01 -7.47
C LEU A 122 -7.03 -5.67 -7.61
N LEU A 123 -5.94 -4.90 -7.59
CA LEU A 123 -4.59 -5.46 -7.73
C LEU A 123 -4.22 -6.43 -6.60
N ALA A 124 -4.71 -6.18 -5.38
CA ALA A 124 -4.49 -7.09 -4.25
C ALA A 124 -5.37 -8.36 -4.32
N ALA A 125 -6.60 -8.27 -4.83
CA ALA A 125 -7.55 -9.38 -4.88
C ALA A 125 -7.46 -10.21 -6.17
N LEU A 126 -7.03 -9.61 -7.30
CA LEU A 126 -6.95 -10.25 -8.62
C LEU A 126 -6.18 -11.57 -8.61
N PRO A 127 -5.00 -11.71 -7.96
CA PRO A 127 -4.33 -12.99 -7.87
C PRO A 127 -5.25 -14.09 -7.34
N SER A 128 -6.02 -13.82 -6.29
CA SER A 128 -6.91 -14.78 -5.64
C SER A 128 -8.26 -14.98 -6.35
N LEU A 129 -8.66 -14.05 -7.23
CA LEU A 129 -9.93 -14.14 -7.97
C LEU A 129 -9.92 -15.20 -9.08
N GLY A 130 -8.75 -15.58 -9.59
CA GLY A 130 -8.64 -16.60 -10.64
C GLY A 130 -9.13 -17.97 -10.18
N GLY A 131 -9.00 -18.29 -8.89
CA GLY A 131 -9.51 -19.52 -8.30
C GLY A 131 -10.97 -19.45 -7.81
N LEU A 132 -11.58 -18.26 -7.75
CA LEU A 132 -12.89 -18.05 -7.09
C LEU A 132 -14.11 -18.36 -7.97
N GLY A 133 -13.93 -18.90 -9.18
CA GLY A 133 -15.04 -19.15 -10.11
C GLY A 133 -15.07 -20.53 -10.78
N GLY A 134 -14.16 -21.45 -10.47
CA GLY A 134 -14.03 -22.74 -11.18
C GLY A 134 -13.57 -22.62 -12.65
N ILE A 135 -13.43 -21.40 -13.16
CA ILE A 135 -12.68 -21.07 -14.37
C ILE A 135 -11.21 -21.24 -13.99
N ALA A 136 -10.41 -21.87 -14.86
CA ALA A 136 -9.02 -22.22 -14.58
C ALA A 136 -8.24 -21.06 -13.91
N PRO A 137 -7.29 -21.37 -12.99
CA PRO A 137 -6.45 -20.35 -12.39
C PRO A 137 -5.80 -19.47 -13.46
N TRP A 138 -5.49 -18.23 -13.12
CA TRP A 138 -4.78 -17.33 -14.02
C TRP A 138 -3.52 -18.02 -14.56
N SER A 139 -3.13 -17.68 -15.79
CA SER A 139 -1.81 -18.11 -16.26
C SER A 139 -0.73 -17.63 -15.28
N PRO A 140 0.36 -18.39 -15.07
CA PRO A 140 1.42 -18.03 -14.12
C PRO A 140 1.98 -16.62 -14.37
N ALA A 141 2.10 -16.22 -15.63
CA ALA A 141 2.55 -14.88 -16.03
C ALA A 141 1.57 -13.77 -15.61
N MET A 142 0.26 -14.00 -15.71
CA MET A 142 -0.75 -13.03 -15.25
C MET A 142 -0.78 -12.92 -13.74
N ALA A 143 -0.71 -14.05 -13.03
CA ALA A 143 -0.64 -14.06 -11.57
C ALA A 143 0.61 -13.34 -11.07
N ALA A 144 1.76 -13.56 -11.71
CA ALA A 144 3.00 -12.84 -11.43
C ALA A 144 2.83 -11.32 -11.63
N CYS A 145 2.29 -10.88 -12.76
CA CYS A 145 2.01 -9.46 -13.02
C CYS A 145 1.09 -8.84 -11.95
N PHE A 146 -0.01 -9.51 -11.59
CA PHE A 146 -0.90 -8.98 -10.55
C PHE A 146 -0.22 -8.86 -9.20
N LEU A 147 0.64 -9.84 -8.86
CA LEU A 147 1.45 -9.77 -7.64
C LEU A 147 2.50 -8.67 -7.70
N ASP A 148 3.11 -8.38 -8.85
CA ASP A 148 4.12 -7.31 -8.98
C ASP A 148 3.50 -5.91 -8.84
N PHE A 149 2.28 -5.71 -9.34
CA PHE A 149 1.57 -4.43 -9.21
C PHE A 149 0.78 -4.29 -7.91
N SER A 150 0.63 -5.37 -7.14
CA SER A 150 -0.13 -5.34 -5.90
C SER A 150 0.57 -4.50 -4.82
N PRO A 151 -0.11 -3.49 -4.23
CA PRO A 151 0.46 -2.73 -3.12
C PRO A 151 0.73 -3.62 -1.90
N ALA A 152 -0.09 -4.67 -1.71
CA ALA A 152 0.10 -5.63 -0.63
C ALA A 152 1.39 -6.44 -0.84
N SER A 153 1.64 -6.95 -2.04
CA SER A 153 2.88 -7.68 -2.34
C SER A 153 4.11 -6.80 -2.12
N LEU A 154 4.09 -5.56 -2.62
CA LEU A 154 5.20 -4.62 -2.44
C LEU A 154 5.53 -4.42 -0.95
N VAL A 155 4.52 -4.16 -0.12
CA VAL A 155 4.71 -3.88 1.31
C VAL A 155 5.11 -5.12 2.11
N LEU A 156 4.43 -6.25 1.87
CA LEU A 156 4.63 -7.48 2.63
C LEU A 156 5.99 -8.11 2.28
N GLU A 157 6.34 -8.21 1.00
CA GLU A 157 7.63 -8.75 0.57
C GLU A 157 8.77 -7.80 0.94
N SER A 158 8.56 -6.48 0.89
CA SER A 158 9.54 -5.53 1.43
C SER A 158 9.73 -5.68 2.94
N ALA A 159 8.70 -6.12 3.68
CA ALA A 159 8.82 -6.40 5.11
C ALA A 159 9.48 -7.76 5.41
N GLY A 160 9.85 -8.53 4.38
CA GLY A 160 10.42 -9.87 4.50
C GLY A 160 9.38 -10.99 4.65
N ILE A 161 8.10 -10.71 4.39
CA ILE A 161 7.04 -11.72 4.36
C ILE A 161 6.98 -12.29 2.95
N ASP A 162 7.12 -13.61 2.82
CA ASP A 162 6.92 -14.32 1.56
C ASP A 162 5.42 -14.34 1.20
N TRP A 163 4.94 -13.23 0.63
CA TRP A 163 3.54 -13.05 0.28
C TRP A 163 3.10 -13.99 -0.84
N MET A 164 3.99 -14.25 -1.79
CA MET A 164 3.76 -15.19 -2.89
C MET A 164 3.40 -16.58 -2.39
N ARG A 165 4.07 -17.06 -1.34
CA ARG A 165 3.82 -18.37 -0.72
C ARG A 165 2.88 -18.32 0.48
N HIS A 166 2.27 -17.16 0.76
CA HIS A 166 1.33 -17.02 1.85
C HIS A 166 0.02 -17.76 1.52
N PRO A 167 -0.59 -18.55 2.43
CA PRO A 167 -1.77 -19.38 2.13
C PRO A 167 -2.96 -18.62 1.53
N ALA A 168 -3.14 -17.34 1.90
CA ALA A 168 -4.20 -16.47 1.38
C ALA A 168 -4.09 -16.15 -0.11
N VAL A 169 -2.89 -16.30 -0.69
CA VAL A 169 -2.58 -16.05 -2.10
C VAL A 169 -2.24 -17.35 -2.81
N TYR A 170 -1.38 -18.16 -2.18
CA TYR A 170 -0.76 -19.33 -2.78
C TYR A 170 -1.78 -20.34 -3.32
N GLY A 171 -2.78 -20.72 -2.52
CA GLY A 171 -3.81 -21.67 -2.93
C GLY A 171 -4.76 -21.11 -3.99
N PRO A 172 -5.42 -19.95 -3.74
CA PRO A 172 -6.38 -19.37 -4.69
C PRO A 172 -5.78 -18.89 -6.01
N ALA A 173 -4.50 -18.49 -6.03
CA ALA A 173 -3.84 -17.94 -7.21
C ALA A 173 -3.14 -19.00 -8.08
N GLY A 174 -3.02 -20.26 -7.62
CA GLY A 174 -2.23 -21.28 -8.32
C GLY A 174 -0.74 -20.89 -8.41
N ALA A 175 -0.23 -20.23 -7.36
CA ALA A 175 1.14 -19.70 -7.35
C ALA A 175 2.23 -20.81 -7.27
N ASP A 176 1.82 -22.05 -7.03
CA ASP A 176 2.64 -23.26 -7.16
C ASP A 176 3.22 -23.45 -8.57
N SER A 177 2.55 -22.91 -9.57
CA SER A 177 2.97 -22.94 -10.98
C SER A 177 3.82 -21.72 -11.41
N ILE A 178 4.05 -20.74 -10.54
CA ILE A 178 4.90 -19.58 -10.84
C ILE A 178 6.37 -19.98 -10.72
N ASP A 179 7.03 -20.11 -11.87
CA ASP A 179 8.46 -20.34 -11.97
C ASP A 179 9.23 -19.16 -11.34
N PRO A 180 10.31 -19.39 -10.56
CA PRO A 180 11.21 -18.33 -10.09
C PRO A 180 11.77 -17.41 -11.19
N LEU A 181 11.84 -17.90 -12.44
CA LEU A 181 12.22 -17.10 -13.61
C LEU A 181 11.14 -16.10 -14.04
N LEU A 182 9.87 -16.35 -13.72
CA LEU A 182 8.77 -15.45 -14.02
C LEU A 182 8.66 -14.33 -12.99
N ARG A 183 8.92 -14.64 -11.72
CA ARG A 183 8.83 -13.67 -10.63
C ARG A 183 9.74 -14.05 -9.48
N LEU A 184 10.52 -13.06 -9.03
CA LEU A 184 11.20 -13.11 -7.75
C LEU A 184 10.45 -12.19 -6.77
N PRO A 185 10.34 -12.57 -5.48
CA PRO A 185 9.76 -11.68 -4.48
C PRO A 185 10.57 -10.38 -4.38
N TRP A 186 9.90 -9.29 -4.02
CA TRP A 186 10.54 -8.01 -3.81
C TRP A 186 11.63 -8.11 -2.74
N VAL A 187 12.83 -7.65 -3.08
CA VAL A 187 13.95 -7.59 -2.12
C VAL A 187 13.80 -6.32 -1.30
N GLY A 188 13.49 -6.45 -0.01
CA GLY A 188 13.18 -5.31 0.87
C GLY A 188 14.21 -4.18 0.82
N MET A 189 15.50 -4.51 0.87
CA MET A 189 16.60 -3.52 0.82
C MET A 189 16.58 -2.60 -0.41
N TRP A 190 15.92 -2.99 -1.50
CA TRP A 190 15.80 -2.20 -2.72
C TRP A 190 14.38 -1.72 -2.96
N ALA A 191 13.38 -2.59 -2.76
CA ALA A 191 11.99 -2.32 -3.05
C ALA A 191 11.40 -1.22 -2.15
N GLY A 192 11.66 -1.28 -0.85
CA GLY A 192 11.20 -0.27 0.12
C GLY A 192 11.77 1.13 -0.18
N PRO A 193 13.10 1.31 -0.22
CA PRO A 193 13.71 2.58 -0.58
C PRO A 193 13.33 3.08 -1.98
N GLY A 194 13.26 2.19 -2.96
CA GLY A 194 12.85 2.53 -4.32
C GLY A 194 11.43 3.07 -4.39
N ALA A 195 10.49 2.42 -3.69
CA ALA A 195 9.11 2.89 -3.56
C ALA A 195 9.05 4.26 -2.87
N LEU A 196 9.83 4.48 -1.81
CA LEU A 196 9.90 5.78 -1.14
C LEU A 196 10.39 6.89 -2.08
N LEU A 197 11.47 6.65 -2.83
CA LEU A 197 12.01 7.60 -3.80
C LEU A 197 10.99 7.94 -4.89
N LEU A 198 10.27 6.92 -5.39
CA LEU A 198 9.17 7.11 -6.34
C LEU A 198 8.04 7.95 -5.74
N GLY A 199 7.66 7.70 -4.49
CA GLY A 199 6.67 8.49 -3.75
C GLY A 199 7.08 9.95 -3.56
N CYS A 200 8.35 10.20 -3.26
CA CYS A 200 8.91 11.55 -3.16
C CYS A 200 8.91 12.26 -4.52
N LEU A 201 9.31 11.57 -5.60
CA LEU A 201 9.35 12.12 -6.96
C LEU A 201 7.95 12.48 -7.46
N THR A 202 6.99 11.56 -7.31
CA THR A 202 5.59 11.79 -7.69
C THR A 202 4.96 12.93 -6.89
N SER A 203 5.26 13.03 -5.60
CA SER A 203 4.87 14.17 -4.77
C SER A 203 5.44 15.49 -5.31
N TRP A 204 6.74 15.52 -5.61
CA TRP A 204 7.38 16.68 -6.22
C TRP A 204 6.72 17.07 -7.55
N MET A 205 6.50 16.12 -8.45
CA MET A 205 5.81 16.36 -9.73
C MET A 205 4.40 16.91 -9.52
N GLY A 206 3.64 16.38 -8.56
CA GLY A 206 2.31 16.89 -8.22
C GLY A 206 2.31 18.36 -7.78
N ILE A 207 3.36 18.82 -7.09
CA ILE A 207 3.54 20.25 -6.76
C ILE A 207 3.72 21.08 -8.04
N GLN A 208 4.62 20.63 -8.92
CA GLN A 208 4.94 21.35 -10.15
C GLN A 208 3.74 21.44 -11.09
N CYS A 209 2.96 20.37 -11.24
CA CYS A 209 1.72 20.36 -12.02
C CYS A 209 0.73 21.41 -11.49
N ARG A 210 0.50 21.45 -10.17
CA ARG A 210 -0.44 22.40 -9.57
C ARG A 210 0.05 23.85 -9.67
N ALA A 211 1.35 24.09 -9.54
CA ALA A 211 1.93 25.43 -9.71
C ALA A 211 1.70 25.96 -11.13
N ARG A 212 1.87 25.10 -12.15
CA ARG A 212 1.64 25.47 -13.56
C ARG A 212 0.17 25.72 -13.89
N SER A 213 -0.76 24.98 -13.28
CA SER A 213 -2.20 25.20 -13.50
C SER A 213 -2.77 26.44 -12.79
N ALA A 214 -2.00 27.07 -11.90
CA ALA A 214 -2.40 28.25 -11.14
C ALA A 214 -1.75 29.56 -11.63
N ALA A 215 -0.82 29.47 -12.58
CA ALA A 215 -0.17 30.59 -13.26
C ALA A 215 -0.89 30.87 -14.59
#